data_AF-A0A4R6JLX2-F1
#
_entry.id   AF-A0A4R6JLX2-F1
#
_cell.length_a   1.000
_cell.length_b   1.000
_cell.length_c   1.000
_cell.angle_alpha   90.00
_cell.angle_beta   90.00
_cell.angle_gamma   90.00
#
_symmetry.space_group_name_H-M   'P 1'
#
loop_
_entity.id
_entity.type
_entity.pdbx_description
1 polymer ?
#
loop_
_entity_poly.entity_id
_entity_poly.type
_entity_poly.pdbx_seq_one_letter_code
_entity_poly.pdbx_strand_id
1 'polypeptide(L)'
;MVRLGVGAAPGGLPEDQALCLVPMTDLDARRMWRSLPAAPRLAGRRDGTPLEDLLLRLGRLAEDFPEIAELDLDPVLAGPGGVAALNARLRLAPAGNEPDPSLRALRPS
;
A
#
# COMPACT_ATOMS: atom_id res chain seq x y z
N MET A 1 -3.22 -6.21 -1.68
CA MET A 1 -1.80 -5.94 -1.34
C MET A 1 -1.55 -4.45 -1.51
N VAL A 2 -0.59 -3.87 -0.78
CA VAL A 2 -0.17 -2.48 -0.91
C VAL A 2 1.25 -2.45 -1.46
N ARG A 3 1.52 -1.55 -2.41
CA ARG A 3 2.85 -1.30 -2.98
C ARG A 3 3.23 0.14 -2.75
N LEU A 4 4.46 0.36 -2.27
CA LEU A 4 5.08 1.67 -2.15
C LEU A 4 6.30 1.69 -3.06
N GLY A 5 6.48 2.76 -3.83
CA GLY A 5 7.67 2.94 -4.66
C GLY A 5 8.06 4.41 -4.75
N VAL A 6 9.33 4.66 -5.03
CA VAL A 6 9.84 6.01 -5.25
C VAL A 6 9.77 6.34 -6.73
N GLY A 7 9.09 7.44 -7.07
CA GLY A 7 9.04 7.92 -8.46
C GLY A 7 10.45 8.14 -9.02
N ALA A 8 10.62 7.94 -10.33
CA ALA A 8 11.92 8.00 -11.00
C ALA A 8 12.57 9.39 -10.83
N ALA A 9 13.38 9.54 -9.78
CA ALA A 9 14.33 10.63 -9.69
C ALA A 9 15.44 10.39 -10.74
N PRO A 10 16.08 11.43 -11.30
CA PRO A 10 17.29 11.26 -12.09
C PRO A 10 18.32 10.46 -11.29
N GLY A 11 18.68 9.25 -11.77
CA GLY A 11 19.57 8.32 -11.06
C GLY A 11 18.89 7.36 -10.06
N GLY A 12 17.56 7.22 -10.12
CA GLY A 12 16.80 6.25 -9.33
C GLY A 12 17.15 4.80 -9.69
N LEU A 13 17.17 3.93 -8.68
CA LEU A 13 17.38 2.50 -8.88
C LEU A 13 16.08 1.86 -9.44
N PRO A 14 16.16 0.91 -10.38
CA PRO A 14 14.98 0.28 -11.00
C PRO A 14 14.03 -0.45 -10.02
N GLU A 15 14.45 -0.69 -8.77
CA GLU A 15 13.75 -1.55 -7.80
C GLU A 15 13.55 -0.89 -6.42
N ASP A 16 13.44 0.44 -6.34
CA ASP A 16 13.15 1.12 -5.06
C ASP A 16 11.66 1.04 -4.70
N GLN A 17 11.23 -0.17 -4.32
CA GLN A 17 9.85 -0.50 -3.97
C GLN A 17 9.74 -1.48 -2.81
N ALA A 18 8.61 -1.41 -2.10
CA ALA A 18 8.22 -2.34 -1.05
C ALA A 18 6.77 -2.80 -1.27
N LEU A 19 6.48 -4.03 -0.84
CA LEU A 19 5.18 -4.67 -0.98
C LEU A 19 4.76 -5.27 0.36
N CYS A 20 3.47 -5.16 0.68
CA CYS A 20 2.89 -5.85 1.83
C CYS A 20 1.50 -6.42 1.49
N LEU A 21 1.19 -7.58 2.06
CA LEU A 21 -0.15 -8.17 1.98
C LEU A 21 -1.05 -7.53 3.05
N VAL A 22 -2.37 -7.64 2.87
CA VAL A 22 -3.36 -7.24 3.87
C VAL A 22 -3.83 -8.47 4.66
N PRO A 23 -4.24 -8.34 5.94
CA PRO A 23 -4.23 -7.12 6.76
C PRO A 23 -2.83 -6.61 7.05
N MET A 24 -2.67 -5.29 7.10
CA MET A 24 -1.37 -4.64 7.30
C MET A 24 -1.29 -3.97 8.67
N THR A 25 -0.18 -4.19 9.39
CA THR A 25 0.08 -3.56 10.71
C THR A 25 0.88 -2.27 10.59
N ASP A 26 0.95 -1.50 11.69
CA ASP A 26 1.81 -0.32 11.80
C ASP A 26 3.30 -0.67 11.63
N LEU A 27 3.72 -1.85 12.13
CA LEU A 27 5.05 -2.38 11.92
C LEU A 27 5.33 -2.65 10.44
N ASP A 28 4.35 -3.17 9.68
CA ASP A 28 4.49 -3.41 8.25
C ASP A 28 4.60 -2.10 7.47
N ALA A 29 3.75 -1.11 7.76
CA ALA A 29 3.82 0.22 7.16
C ALA A 29 5.19 0.88 7.38
N ARG A 30 5.69 0.81 8.62
CA ARG A 30 7.02 1.32 8.99
C ARG A 30 8.15 0.57 8.29
N ARG A 31 8.03 -0.76 8.14
CA ARG A 31 9.01 -1.58 7.41
C ARG A 31 9.03 -1.24 5.94
N MET A 32 7.87 -1.12 5.29
CA MET A 32 7.77 -0.74 3.87
C MET A 32 8.47 0.59 3.60
N TRP A 33 8.22 1.60 4.42
CA TRP A 33 8.88 2.90 4.30
C TRP A 33 10.40 2.80 4.50
N ARG A 34 10.84 2.13 5.58
CA ARG A 34 12.26 2.06 5.95
C ARG A 34 13.09 1.12 5.10
N SER A 35 12.47 0.16 4.40
CA SER A 35 13.18 -0.79 3.54
C SER A 35 13.57 -0.20 2.19
N LEU A 36 12.99 0.94 1.80
CA LEU A 36 13.32 1.62 0.55
C LEU A 36 14.80 2.06 0.55
N PRO A 37 15.59 1.70 -0.47
CA PRO A 37 16.95 2.23 -0.65
C PRO A 37 17.04 3.76 -0.56
N ALA A 38 16.04 4.52 -1.04
CA ALA A 38 16.02 5.97 -0.90
C ALA A 38 15.52 6.48 0.46
N ALA A 39 15.04 5.62 1.37
CA ALA A 39 14.52 6.04 2.68
C ALA A 39 15.47 6.98 3.44
N PRO A 40 16.80 6.76 3.51
CA PRO A 40 17.71 7.68 4.19
C PRO A 40 17.74 9.09 3.55
N ARG A 41 17.56 9.18 2.23
CA ARG A 41 17.53 10.46 1.50
C ARG A 41 16.20 11.18 1.68
N LEU A 42 15.11 10.42 1.72
CA LEU A 42 13.75 10.94 1.87
C LEU A 42 13.41 11.28 3.33
N ALA A 43 13.99 10.55 4.28
CA ALA A 43 13.76 10.75 5.71
C ALA A 43 14.29 12.10 6.18
N GLY A 44 15.43 12.60 5.66
CA GLY A 44 16.03 13.84 6.19
C GLY A 44 16.11 13.82 7.73
N ARG A 45 15.63 14.88 8.40
CA ARG A 45 15.44 14.97 9.87
C ARG A 45 14.07 14.48 10.36
N ARG A 46 13.26 13.87 9.49
CA ARG A 46 11.81 13.67 9.66
C ARG A 46 11.43 12.19 9.75
N ASP A 47 10.29 12.00 10.37
CA ASP A 47 9.60 10.75 10.64
C ASP A 47 8.61 10.43 9.50
N GLY A 48 8.59 9.18 9.05
CA GLY A 48 7.72 8.68 7.97
C GLY A 48 6.24 8.59 8.36
N THR A 49 5.84 9.18 9.48
CA THR A 49 4.54 9.03 10.13
C THR A 49 3.35 9.32 9.23
N PRO A 50 3.32 10.41 8.43
CA PRO A 50 2.18 10.67 7.54
C PRO A 50 2.04 9.63 6.41
N LEU A 51 3.16 9.09 5.93
CA LEU A 51 3.16 8.04 4.93
C LEU A 51 2.75 6.69 5.53
N GLU A 52 3.23 6.38 6.73
CA GLU A 52 2.80 5.20 7.50
C GLU A 52 1.27 5.21 7.68
N ASP A 53 0.67 6.35 8.04
CA ASP A 53 -0.80 6.51 8.16
C ASP A 53 -1.52 6.30 6.83
N LEU A 54 -1.00 6.85 5.72
CA LEU A 54 -1.59 6.62 4.39
C LEU A 54 -1.57 5.12 4.04
N LEU A 55 -0.44 4.44 4.24
CA LEU A 55 -0.32 3.01 3.94
C LEU A 55 -1.32 2.18 4.74
N LEU A 56 -1.49 2.49 6.04
CA LEU A 56 -2.48 1.82 6.90
C LEU A 56 -3.91 2.00 6.40
N ARG A 57 -4.27 3.23 5.99
CA ARG A 57 -5.58 3.51 5.40
C ARG A 57 -5.80 2.78 4.08
N LEU A 58 -4.77 2.69 3.24
CA LEU A 58 -4.82 1.92 1.98
C LEU A 58 -4.97 0.42 2.24
N GLY A 59 -4.24 -0.11 3.23
CA GLY A 59 -4.39 -1.50 3.68
C GLY A 59 -5.83 -1.78 4.10
N ARG A 60 -6.39 -0.91 4.94
CA ARG A 60 -7.77 -1.02 5.40
C ARG A 60 -8.78 -0.89 4.26
N LEU A 61 -8.57 0.05 3.35
CA LEU A 61 -9.43 0.24 2.18
C LEU A 61 -9.47 -1.03 1.30
N ALA A 62 -8.32 -1.68 1.11
CA ALA A 62 -8.26 -2.92 0.34
C ALA A 62 -8.91 -4.12 1.04
N GLU A 63 -9.03 -4.11 2.36
CA GLU A 63 -9.77 -5.12 3.12
C GLU A 63 -11.28 -4.87 3.11
N ASP A 64 -11.68 -3.62 3.29
CA ASP A 64 -13.09 -3.24 3.45
C ASP A 64 -13.85 -3.23 2.10
N PHE A 65 -13.15 -3.08 0.98
CA PHE A 65 -13.76 -2.92 -0.35
C PHE A 65 -13.09 -3.86 -1.38
N PRO A 66 -13.43 -5.16 -1.40
CA PRO A 66 -12.89 -6.12 -2.36
C PRO A 66 -13.23 -5.79 -3.83
N GLU A 67 -14.20 -4.93 -4.08
CA GLU A 67 -14.53 -4.40 -5.41
C GLU A 67 -13.42 -3.50 -5.97
N ILE A 68 -12.55 -2.94 -5.11
CA ILE A 68 -11.38 -2.18 -5.53
C ILE A 68 -10.33 -3.16 -6.07
N ALA A 69 -10.40 -3.40 -7.38
CA ALA A 69 -9.46 -4.25 -8.07
C ALA A 69 -8.06 -3.62 -8.15
N GLU A 70 -7.99 -2.29 -8.20
CA GLU A 70 -6.74 -1.54 -8.26
C GLU A 70 -6.95 -0.08 -7.83
N LEU A 71 -6.06 0.43 -6.97
CA LEU A 71 -5.96 1.85 -6.64
C LEU A 71 -4.49 2.26 -6.81
N ASP A 72 -4.26 3.23 -7.68
CA ASP A 72 -2.94 3.77 -7.98
C ASP A 72 -2.92 5.27 -7.66
N LEU A 73 -2.01 5.65 -6.75
CA LEU A 73 -1.78 7.03 -6.34
C LEU A 73 -0.38 7.45 -6.83
N ASP A 74 -0.32 8.21 -7.92
CA ASP A 74 0.95 8.62 -8.52
C ASP A 74 0.83 9.99 -9.24
N PRO A 75 1.55 11.04 -8.80
CA PRO A 75 2.49 11.07 -7.68
C PRO A 75 1.82 11.33 -6.32
N VAL A 76 2.46 10.83 -5.26
CA VAL A 76 2.16 11.17 -3.86
C VAL A 76 3.25 12.09 -3.31
N LEU A 77 2.84 13.28 -2.86
CA LEU A 77 3.72 14.19 -2.12
C LEU A 77 3.60 13.91 -0.62
N ALA A 78 4.72 13.60 0.03
CA ALA A 78 4.79 13.44 1.48
C ALA A 78 5.72 14.48 2.08
N GLY A 79 5.25 15.19 3.11
CA GLY A 79 6.02 16.22 3.79
C GLY A 79 5.47 16.53 5.19
N PRO A 80 6.02 17.54 5.88
CA PRO A 80 5.57 17.91 7.23
C PRO A 80 4.11 18.35 7.33
N GLY A 81 3.52 18.83 6.23
CA GLY A 81 2.11 19.19 6.17
C GLY A 81 1.17 17.99 6.01
N GLY A 82 1.71 16.76 5.94
CA GLY A 82 0.94 15.55 5.66
C GLY A 82 1.25 14.96 4.29
N VAL A 83 0.29 14.23 3.74
CA VAL A 83 0.39 13.55 2.45
C VAL A 83 -0.70 14.05 1.51
N ALA A 84 -0.35 14.27 0.25
CA ALA A 84 -1.28 14.63 -0.81
C ALA A 84 -1.03 13.78 -2.06
N ALA A 85 -2.06 13.10 -2.56
CA ALA A 85 -2.04 12.46 -3.87
C ALA A 85 -2.43 13.52 -4.92
N LEU A 86 -1.57 13.77 -5.91
CA LEU A 86 -1.88 14.72 -6.99
C LEU A 86 -2.76 14.10 -8.06
N ASN A 87 -2.80 12.78 -8.12
CA ASN A 87 -3.62 12.01 -9.03
C ASN A 87 -4.02 10.68 -8.39
N ALA A 88 -5.16 10.15 -8.78
CA ALA A 88 -5.66 8.86 -8.34
C ALA A 88 -6.37 8.15 -9.49
N ARG A 89 -6.00 6.90 -9.75
CA ARG A 89 -6.72 6.01 -10.67
C ARG A 89 -7.27 4.84 -9.89
N LEU A 90 -8.56 4.60 -10.05
CA LEU A 90 -9.29 3.52 -9.40
C LEU A 90 -9.90 2.63 -10.46
N ARG A 91 -9.69 1.32 -10.33
CA ARG A 91 -10.38 0.30 -11.13
C ARG A 91 -11.23 -0.55 -10.20
N LEU A 92 -12.50 -0.66 -10.55
CA LEU A 92 -13.45 -1.53 -9.87
C LEU A 92 -13.63 -2.83 -10.65
N ALA A 93 -13.82 -3.92 -9.93
CA ALA A 93 -14.32 -5.17 -10.46
C ALA A 93 -15.40 -5.70 -9.50
N PRO A 94 -16.33 -6.55 -9.97
CA PRO A 94 -17.21 -7.25 -9.06
C PRO A 94 -16.38 -7.99 -8.00
N ALA A 95 -16.72 -7.82 -6.72
CA ALA A 95 -16.19 -8.69 -5.70
C ALA A 95 -16.58 -10.13 -6.09
N GLY A 96 -15.60 -11.02 -6.23
CA GLY A 96 -15.88 -12.42 -6.52
C GLY A 96 -16.89 -12.95 -5.51
N ASN A 97 -17.87 -13.74 -5.99
CA ASN A 97 -18.88 -14.31 -5.11
C ASN A 97 -18.20 -14.95 -3.90
N GLU A 98 -18.82 -14.75 -2.73
CA GLU A 98 -18.48 -15.38 -1.46
C GLU A 98 -18.06 -16.85 -1.71
N PRO A 99 -16.93 -17.31 -1.12
CA PRO A 99 -16.44 -18.65 -1.40
C PRO A 99 -17.56 -19.67 -1.18
N ASP A 100 -17.79 -20.49 -2.21
CA ASP A 100 -18.90 -21.45 -2.26
C ASP A 100 -19.04 -22.14 -0.89
N PRO A 101 -20.21 -22.09 -0.24
CA PRO A 101 -20.44 -22.74 1.05
C PRO A 101 -20.02 -24.22 1.08
N SER A 102 -19.99 -24.88 -0.08
CA SER A 102 -19.53 -26.26 -0.24
C SER A 102 -18.00 -26.44 -0.08
N LEU A 103 -17.18 -25.39 -0.25
CA LEU A 103 -15.75 -25.39 0.10
C LEU A 103 -15.52 -25.41 1.62
N ARG A 104 -16.55 -25.08 2.41
CA ARG A 104 -16.52 -25.12 3.88
C ARG A 104 -16.93 -26.50 4.43
N ALA A 105 -17.39 -27.42 3.56
CA ALA A 105 -17.63 -28.81 3.93
C ALA A 105 -16.31 -29.60 3.90
N LEU A 106 -15.58 -29.57 5.01
CA LEU A 106 -14.52 -30.55 5.27
C LEU A 106 -15.14 -31.95 5.16
N ARG A 107 -14.55 -32.78 4.29
CA ARG A 107 -14.97 -34.17 4.06
C ARG A 107 -15.11 -34.90 5.41
N PRO A 108 -16.26 -35.50 5.73
CA PRO A 108 -16.33 -36.47 6.79
C PRO A 108 -15.57 -37.73 6.36
N SER A 109 -14.84 -38.29 7.33
CA SER A 109 -14.00 -39.48 7.29
C SER A 109 -14.72 -40.73 6.75
#